data_AF-A0A7C2LVW1-F1
#
_entry.id   AF-A0A7C2LVW1-F1
#
_cell.length_a   1.000
_cell.length_b   1.000
_cell.length_c   1.000
_cell.angle_alpha   90.00
_cell.angle_beta   90.00
_cell.angle_gamma   90.00
#
_symmetry.space_group_name_H-M   'P 1'
#
loop_
_entity.id
_entity.type
_entity.pdbx_description
1 polymer ?
#
loop_
_entity_poly.entity_id
_entity_poly.type
_entity_poly.pdbx_seq_one_letter_code
_entity_poly.pdbx_strand_id
1 'polypeptide(L)' 'AEQVAKVRGIIEGLGLEVASSDEAREILSLKGGDKVAF' A
#
# COMPACT_ATOMS: atom_id res chain seq x y z
N ALA A 1 12.73 6.71 -3.88
CA ALA A 1 11.80 6.28 -4.95
C ALA A 1 10.98 7.49 -5.41
N GLU A 2 11.33 8.06 -6.57
CA GLU A 2 10.76 9.35 -7.02
C GLU A 2 9.30 9.21 -7.50
N GLN A 3 9.01 8.18 -8.30
CA GLN A 3 7.67 7.97 -8.85
C GLN A 3 6.63 7.70 -7.76
N VAL A 4 7.00 6.97 -6.70
CA VAL A 4 6.12 6.68 -5.56
C VAL A 4 5.74 7.96 -4.81
N ALA A 5 6.71 8.86 -4.60
CA ALA A 5 6.46 10.15 -3.94
C ALA A 5 5.51 11.03 -4.77
N LYS A 6 5.67 11.04 -6.10
CA LYS A 6 4.79 11.79 -7.01
C LYS A 6 3.34 11.33 -6.92
N VAL A 7 3.10 10.02 -6.93
CA VAL A 7 1.74 9.46 -6.84
C VAL A 7 1.13 9.68 -5.46
N ARG A 8 1.91 9.53 -4.37
CA ARG A 8 1.47 9.81 -3.01
C ARG A 8 0.91 11.23 -2.86
N GLY A 9 1.61 12.24 -3.39
CA GLY A 9 1.14 13.62 -3.33
C GLY A 9 -0.20 13.86 -4.06
N ILE A 10 -0.45 13.15 -5.17
CA ILE A 10 -1.74 13.23 -5.88
C ILE A 10 -2.85 12.64 -5.02
N ILE A 11 -2.62 11.47 -4.41
CA ILE A 11 -3.60 10.78 -3.55
C ILE A 11 -3.96 11.65 -2.34
N GLU A 12 -2.96 12.19 -1.65
CA GLU A 12 -3.15 13.07 -0.47
C GLU A 12 -3.86 14.39 -0.87
N GLY A 13 -3.56 14.94 -2.05
CA GLY A 13 -4.26 16.12 -2.58
C GLY A 13 -5.74 15.89 -2.87
N LEU A 14 -6.18 14.64 -3.03
CA LEU A 14 -7.59 14.26 -3.17
C LEU A 14 -8.28 13.97 -1.82
N GLY A 15 -7.58 14.14 -0.69
CA GLY A 15 -8.09 13.81 0.64
C GLY A 15 -8.15 12.32 0.93
N LEU A 16 -7.37 11.52 0.18
CA LEU A 16 -7.25 10.07 0.37
C LEU A 16 -5.93 9.74 1.06
N GLU A 17 -5.83 8.52 1.59
CA GLU A 17 -4.63 8.02 2.26
C GLU A 17 -4.08 6.77 1.57
N VAL A 18 -2.76 6.59 1.63
CA VAL A 18 -2.08 5.40 1.10
C VAL A 18 -2.06 4.32 2.17
N ALA A 19 -2.74 3.21 1.91
CA ALA A 19 -2.71 2.03 2.78
C ALA A 19 -1.27 1.53 3.01
N SER A 20 -0.98 1.17 4.24
CA SER A 20 0.17 0.38 4.65
C SER A 20 0.14 -1.02 4.02
N SER A 21 1.28 -1.73 4.10
CA SER A 21 1.33 -3.11 3.60
C SER A 21 0.37 -4.04 4.33
N ASP A 22 0.07 -3.79 5.61
CA ASP A 22 -0.82 -4.64 6.40
C ASP A 22 -2.28 -4.37 6.04
N GLU A 23 -2.69 -3.10 5.92
CA GLU A 23 -4.02 -2.73 5.44
C GLU A 23 -4.27 -3.28 4.02
N ALA A 24 -3.26 -3.20 3.13
CA ALA A 24 -3.37 -3.77 1.79
C ALA A 24 -3.59 -5.29 1.81
N ARG A 25 -2.95 -6.01 2.75
CA ARG A 25 -3.17 -7.46 2.93
C ARG A 25 -4.57 -7.75 3.43
N GLU A 26 -5.10 -6.95 4.35
CA GLU A 26 -6.46 -7.12 4.87
C GLU A 26 -7.51 -6.85 3.79
N ILE A 27 -7.41 -5.72 3.06
CA ILE A 27 -8.31 -5.34 1.96
C ILE A 27 -8.39 -6.45 0.90
N LEU A 28 -7.24 -7.06 0.58
CA LEU A 28 -7.13 -8.07 -0.47
C LEU A 28 -7.21 -9.50 0.06
N SER A 29 -7.44 -9.70 1.37
CA SER A 29 -7.49 -11.02 2.03
C SER A 29 -6.28 -11.89 1.71
N LEU A 30 -5.07 -11.33 1.78
CA LEU A 30 -3.84 -12.02 1.43
C LEU A 30 -3.35 -12.94 2.56
N LYS A 31 -2.61 -13.98 2.15
CA LYS A 31 -2.11 -15.04 3.04
C LYS A 31 -1.19 -14.59 4.19
N GLY A 32 -0.59 -13.40 4.12
CA GLY A 32 0.43 -12.91 5.06
C GLY A 32 1.84 -12.96 4.46
N GLY A 33 2.68 -12.00 4.84
CA GLY A 33 4.02 -11.83 4.28
C GLY A 33 5.01 -12.93 4.67
N ASP A 34 4.73 -13.65 5.74
CA ASP A 34 5.48 -14.79 6.29
C ASP A 34 5.04 -16.15 5.70
N LYS A 35 3.88 -16.21 5.04
CA LYS A 35 3.32 -17.45 4.46
C LYS A 35 3.70 -17.63 2.99
N VAL A 36 4.97 -17.44 2.69
CA VAL A 36 5.59 -17.44 1.36
C VAL A 36 6.83 -18.32 1.39
N ALA A 37 7.19 -18.93 0.26
CA ALA A 37 8.24 -19.95 0.18
C ALA A 37 9.54 -19.38 -0.42
N PHE A 38 10.03 -18.25 0.12
CA PHE A 38 11.29 -17.63 -0.27
C PHE A 38 12.21 -17.45 0.93
#